data_AF-A0A2S1YSE1-F1
#
_entry.id   AF-A0A2S1YSE1-F1
#
_cell.length_a   1.000
_cell.length_b   1.000
_cell.length_c   1.000
_cell.angle_alpha   90.00
_cell.angle_beta   90.00
_cell.angle_gamma   90.00
#
_symmetry.space_group_name_H-M   'P 1'
#
loop_
_entity.id
_entity.type
_entity.pdbx_description
1 polymer ?
#
loop_
_entity_poly.entity_id
_entity_poly.type
_entity_poly.pdbx_seq_one_letter_code
_entity_poly.pdbx_strand_id
1 'polypeptide(L)'
;MLIDDKRIVTLINALEANGWKNAGFSDQVIEWYFAEIIEFVSVWSPQGKKLFMDLLIDKFDYPKKNIIEIGFSTVPCNVSDSFFENIYLGDILKTDLKKFCERINNKVLHN
;
A
#
# COMPACT_ATOMS: atom_id res chain seq x y z
N MET A 1 -8.54 14.57 -4.24
CA MET A 1 -7.34 13.76 -4.55
C MET A 1 -7.60 12.39 -3.94
N LEU A 2 -7.20 11.26 -4.54
CA LEU A 2 -7.63 9.93 -4.03
C LEU A 2 -7.14 9.64 -2.58
N ILE A 3 -6.10 10.35 -2.12
CA ILE A 3 -5.57 10.32 -0.74
C ILE A 3 -6.49 10.95 0.32
N ASP A 4 -7.54 11.69 -0.03
CA ASP A 4 -8.43 12.33 0.96
C ASP A 4 -9.32 11.31 1.72
N ASP A 5 -9.30 10.03 1.34
CA ASP A 5 -9.99 8.97 2.08
C ASP A 5 -9.32 8.73 3.43
N LYS A 6 -10.06 9.00 4.52
CA LYS A 6 -9.59 8.86 5.91
C LYS A 6 -9.02 7.47 6.21
N ARG A 7 -9.47 6.43 5.52
CA ARG A 7 -9.00 5.05 5.73
C ARG A 7 -7.60 4.87 5.16
N ILE A 8 -7.34 5.42 3.99
CA ILE A 8 -6.00 5.44 3.37
C ILE A 8 -5.05 6.24 4.24
N VAL A 9 -5.44 7.44 4.68
CA VAL A 9 -4.65 8.25 5.62
C VAL A 9 -4.34 7.49 6.91
N THR A 10 -5.32 6.75 7.45
CA THR A 10 -5.12 5.93 8.66
C THR A 10 -4.08 4.83 8.43
N LEU A 11 -4.13 4.17 7.26
CA LEU A 11 -3.17 3.13 6.89
C LEU A 11 -1.75 3.69 6.69
N ILE A 12 -1.62 4.84 6.02
CA ILE A 12 -0.35 5.56 5.86
C ILE A 12 0.24 5.89 7.23
N ASN A 13 -0.54 6.50 8.12
CA ASN A 13 -0.09 6.86 9.47
C ASN A 13 0.30 5.63 10.29
N ALA A 14 -0.40 4.50 10.12
CA ALA A 14 -0.05 3.25 10.79
C ALA A 14 1.29 2.71 10.31
N LEU A 15 1.57 2.74 9.00
CA LEU A 15 2.87 2.36 8.45
C LEU A 15 3.98 3.27 8.98
N GLU A 16 3.74 4.58 9.00
CA GLU A 16 4.73 5.54 9.51
C GLU A 16 5.05 5.35 10.98
N ALA A 17 4.04 5.07 11.80
CA ALA A 17 4.22 4.72 13.22
C ALA A 17 4.97 3.39 13.42
N ASN A 18 5.06 2.54 12.39
CA ASN A 18 5.75 1.25 12.40
C ASN A 18 7.05 1.25 11.59
N GLY A 19 7.64 2.44 11.40
CA GLY A 19 8.99 2.63 10.87
C GLY A 19 9.05 2.88 9.38
N TRP A 20 7.93 3.01 8.68
CA TRP A 20 7.98 3.45 7.28
C TRP A 20 8.04 4.97 7.19
N LYS A 21 8.56 5.49 6.09
CA LYS A 21 8.51 6.91 5.76
C LYS A 21 7.90 7.05 4.38
N ASN A 22 6.80 7.80 4.25
CA ASN A 22 6.19 8.09 2.96
C ASN A 22 7.18 8.90 2.09
N ALA A 23 7.51 8.36 0.91
CA ALA A 23 8.41 8.95 -0.07
C ALA A 23 7.67 9.68 -1.20
N GLY A 24 6.33 9.64 -1.19
CA GLY A 24 5.47 10.26 -2.19
C GLY A 24 4.91 9.26 -3.19
N PHE A 25 4.34 9.79 -4.27
CA PHE A 25 3.79 8.98 -5.34
C PHE A 25 4.88 8.42 -6.24
N SER A 26 4.70 7.19 -6.70
CA SER A 26 5.53 6.61 -7.75
C SER A 26 5.12 7.16 -9.12
N ASP A 27 6.09 7.36 -10.01
CA ASP A 27 5.92 7.80 -11.40
C ASP A 27 5.81 6.61 -12.38
N GLN A 28 5.72 5.39 -11.86
CA GLN A 28 5.72 4.17 -12.64
C GLN A 28 4.48 4.03 -13.53
N VAL A 29 4.67 3.37 -14.67
CA VAL A 29 3.58 3.04 -15.61
C VAL A 29 2.80 1.86 -15.04
N ILE A 30 1.62 2.16 -14.53
CA ILE A 30 0.73 1.19 -13.89
C ILE A 30 -0.32 0.65 -14.87
N GLU A 31 -0.78 -0.58 -14.66
CA GLU A 31 -1.92 -1.12 -15.40
C GLU A 31 -3.19 -0.30 -15.10
N TRP A 32 -4.15 -0.32 -16.03
CA TRP A 32 -5.32 0.58 -16.02
C TRP A 32 -6.23 0.47 -14.79
N TYR A 33 -6.13 -0.63 -14.02
CA TYR A 33 -6.88 -0.87 -12.78
C TYR A 33 -6.12 -0.47 -11.50
N PHE A 34 -4.95 0.14 -11.63
CA PHE A 34 -4.28 0.83 -10.53
C PHE A 34 -4.71 2.29 -10.52
N ALA A 35 -5.08 2.80 -9.36
CA ALA A 35 -5.41 4.20 -9.16
C ALA A 35 -4.13 5.04 -9.04
N GLU A 36 -3.30 4.70 -8.06
CA GLU A 36 -2.05 5.38 -7.66
C GLU A 36 -1.14 4.38 -6.93
N ILE A 37 0.18 4.63 -6.94
CA ILE A 37 1.16 3.91 -6.12
C ILE A 37 1.85 4.91 -5.19
N ILE A 38 1.93 4.57 -3.92
CA ILE A 38 2.62 5.35 -2.89
C ILE A 38 3.87 4.58 -2.46
N GLU A 39 5.03 5.21 -2.55
CA GLU A 39 6.30 4.62 -2.13
C GLU A 39 6.59 4.94 -0.67
N PHE A 40 7.14 3.95 0.03
CA PHE A 40 7.65 4.08 1.38
C PHE A 40 9.10 3.61 1.45
N VAL A 41 9.85 4.22 2.35
CA VAL A 41 11.22 3.83 2.68
C VAL A 41 11.29 3.42 4.14
N SER A 42 11.87 2.27 4.42
CA SER A 42 12.10 1.79 5.79
C SER A 42 13.11 2.69 6.51
N VAL A 43 12.72 3.20 7.68
CA VAL A 43 13.60 3.88 8.64
C VAL A 43 13.94 3.00 9.87
N TRP A 44 13.48 1.75 9.87
CA TRP A 44 13.83 0.70 10.84
C TRP A 44 14.69 -0.38 10.16
N SER A 45 15.22 -1.35 10.90
CA SER A 45 16.10 -2.38 10.32
C SER A 45 15.30 -3.41 9.51
N PRO A 46 15.51 -3.58 8.18
CA PRO A 46 16.63 -3.07 7.41
C PRO A 46 16.33 -1.67 6.87
N GLN A 47 17.24 -0.72 7.11
CA GLN A 47 17.05 0.67 6.67
C GLN A 47 17.15 0.77 5.15
N GLY A 48 16.36 1.67 4.56
CA GLY A 48 16.42 1.98 3.12
C GLY A 48 15.68 1.00 2.21
N LYS A 49 15.08 -0.07 2.75
CA LYS A 49 14.20 -0.96 1.96
C LYS A 49 12.97 -0.20 1.46
N LYS A 50 12.54 -0.52 0.24
CA LYS A 50 11.33 0.04 -0.36
C LYS A 50 10.11 -0.82 -0.07
N LEU A 51 8.98 -0.17 0.11
CA LEU A 51 7.64 -0.76 0.13
C LEU A 51 6.77 0.08 -0.81
N PHE A 52 6.02 -0.61 -1.67
CA PHE A 52 5.05 0.00 -2.57
C PHE A 52 3.66 -0.31 -2.03
N MET A 53 2.83 0.71 -1.93
CA MET A 53 1.42 0.63 -1.54
C MET A 53 0.58 1.00 -2.75
N ASP A 54 -0.06 -0.01 -3.34
CA ASP A 54 -0.76 0.08 -4.61
C ASP A 54 -2.27 0.20 -4.37
N LEU A 55 -2.87 1.32 -4.79
CA LEU A 55 -4.31 1.55 -4.66
C LEU A 55 -5.01 0.94 -5.87
N LEU A 56 -5.84 -0.08 -5.66
CA LEU A 56 -6.51 -0.83 -6.72
C LEU A 56 -7.96 -0.38 -6.85
N ILE A 57 -8.40 -0.14 -8.08
CA ILE A 57 -9.79 0.20 -8.37
C ILE A 57 -10.59 -1.04 -8.77
N ASP A 58 -11.91 -0.96 -8.63
CA ASP A 58 -12.78 -1.96 -9.25
C ASP A 58 -12.69 -1.83 -10.78
N LYS A 59 -12.16 -2.89 -11.41
CA LYS A 59 -11.96 -3.00 -12.85
C LYS A 59 -13.27 -2.88 -13.64
N PHE A 60 -14.41 -3.22 -13.04
CA PHE A 60 -15.72 -3.15 -13.68
C PHE A 60 -16.35 -1.76 -13.61
N ASP A 61 -15.86 -0.89 -12.72
CA ASP A 61 -16.40 0.45 -12.50
C ASP A 61 -15.72 1.53 -13.37
N TYR A 62 -14.77 1.17 -14.23
CA TYR A 62 -14.09 2.12 -15.11
C TYR A 62 -15.10 2.94 -15.95
N PRO A 63 -14.97 4.29 -16.02
CA PRO A 63 -13.84 5.12 -15.58
C PRO A 63 -13.91 5.62 -14.12
N LYS A 64 -14.87 5.18 -13.31
CA LYS A 64 -14.95 5.54 -11.89
C LYS A 64 -13.82 4.84 -11.14
N LYS A 65 -12.81 5.61 -10.74
CA LYS A 65 -11.65 5.12 -9.97
C LYS A 65 -11.99 4.89 -8.49
N ASN A 66 -12.96 4.01 -8.23
CA ASN A 66 -13.34 3.62 -6.86
C ASN A 66 -12.29 2.66 -6.32
N ILE A 67 -11.49 3.10 -5.34
CA ILE A 67 -10.52 2.23 -4.67
C ILE A 67 -11.29 1.19 -3.85
N ILE A 68 -10.95 -0.08 -4.04
CA ILE A 68 -11.57 -1.21 -3.33
C ILE A 68 -10.56 -1.97 -2.46
N GLU A 69 -9.30 -1.98 -2.87
CA GLU A 69 -8.25 -2.82 -2.30
C GLU A 69 -6.91 -2.09 -2.33
N ILE A 70 -6.05 -2.40 -1.38
CA ILE A 70 -4.69 -1.90 -1.28
C ILE A 70 -3.76 -3.11 -1.27
N GLY A 71 -2.85 -3.16 -2.25
CA GLY A 71 -1.79 -4.16 -2.34
C GLY A 71 -0.47 -3.65 -1.80
N PHE A 72 0.38 -4.57 -1.32
CA PHE A 72 1.73 -4.26 -0.84
C PHE A 72 2.78 -5.14 -1.49
N SER A 73 3.85 -4.52 -1.95
CA SER A 73 5.00 -5.21 -2.57
C SER A 73 6.35 -4.56 -2.22
N THR A 74 7.44 -5.31 -2.38
CA THR A 74 8.82 -4.83 -2.20
C THR A 74 9.51 -4.47 -3.51
N VAL A 75 8.85 -4.77 -4.62
CA VAL A 75 9.29 -4.44 -5.97
C VAL A 75 8.17 -3.67 -6.66
N PRO A 76 8.52 -2.79 -7.62
CA PRO A 76 7.56 -2.23 -8.58
C PRO A 76 6.61 -3.31 -9.11
N CYS A 77 5.31 -3.22 -8.75
CA CYS A 77 4.32 -4.19 -9.18
C CYS A 77 3.41 -3.55 -10.22
N ASN A 78 3.53 -4.02 -11.46
CA ASN A 78 2.64 -3.61 -12.53
C ASN A 78 1.41 -4.55 -12.63
N VAL A 79 1.37 -5.63 -11.83
CA VAL A 79 0.33 -6.69 -11.90
C VAL A 79 -0.03 -7.15 -10.49
N SER A 80 -1.33 -7.36 -10.21
CA SER A 80 -1.81 -7.64 -8.84
C SER A 80 -1.30 -8.93 -8.20
N ASP A 81 -0.90 -9.92 -8.98
CA ASP A 81 -0.49 -11.25 -8.47
C ASP A 81 0.87 -11.26 -7.77
N SER A 82 1.50 -10.09 -7.65
CA SER A 82 2.82 -9.90 -7.05
C SER A 82 2.81 -9.24 -5.68
N PHE A 83 1.62 -8.94 -5.13
CA PHE A 83 1.49 -8.46 -3.76
C PHE A 83 1.76 -9.60 -2.76
N PHE A 84 2.55 -9.31 -1.73
CA PHE A 84 2.81 -10.27 -0.64
C PHE A 84 1.80 -10.13 0.51
N GLU A 85 1.06 -9.03 0.56
CA GLU A 85 0.01 -8.73 1.54
C GLU A 85 -0.99 -7.75 0.90
N ASN A 86 -2.25 -7.84 1.30
CA ASN A 86 -3.32 -7.00 0.77
C ASN A 86 -4.38 -6.71 1.85
N ILE A 87 -5.12 -5.63 1.67
CA ILE A 87 -6.24 -5.26 2.54
C ILE A 87 -7.33 -4.56 1.74
N TYR A 88 -8.59 -4.96 1.95
CA TYR A 88 -9.72 -4.25 1.37
C TYR A 88 -9.92 -2.91 2.07
N LEU A 89 -10.24 -1.87 1.29
CA LEU A 89 -10.48 -0.52 1.80
C LEU A 89 -11.60 -0.50 2.85
N GLY A 90 -12.61 -1.38 2.71
CA GLY A 90 -13.71 -1.53 3.67
C GLY A 90 -13.32 -2.14 5.03
N ASP A 91 -12.16 -2.80 5.11
CA ASP A 91 -11.73 -3.57 6.29
C ASP A 91 -10.65 -2.87 7.12
N ILE A 92 -10.06 -1.77 6.61
CA ILE A 92 -9.02 -1.00 7.31
C ILE A 92 -9.44 -0.63 8.73
N LEU A 93 -10.65 -0.09 8.92
CA LEU A 93 -11.12 0.37 10.23
C LEU A 93 -11.47 -0.77 11.21
N LYS A 94 -11.60 -2.00 10.70
CA LYS A 94 -11.89 -3.20 11.49
C LYS A 94 -10.63 -4.01 11.80
N THR A 95 -9.53 -3.70 11.12
CA THR A 95 -8.28 -4.45 11.21
C THR A 95 -7.41 -3.88 12.32
N ASP A 96 -6.75 -4.76 13.07
CA ASP A 96 -5.65 -4.37 13.96
C ASP A 96 -4.45 -3.95 13.10
N LEU A 97 -4.38 -2.66 12.78
CA LEU A 97 -3.38 -2.11 11.86
C LEU A 97 -1.95 -2.25 12.39
N LYS A 98 -1.77 -2.33 13.72
CA LYS A 98 -0.45 -2.58 14.30
C LYS A 98 0.02 -3.98 13.92
N LYS A 99 -0.80 -5.01 14.15
CA LYS A 99 -0.47 -6.39 13.75
C LYS A 99 -0.34 -6.54 12.24
N PHE A 100 -1.14 -5.81 11.46
CA PHE A 100 -1.02 -5.77 10.01
C PHE A 100 0.36 -5.25 9.57
N CYS A 101 0.80 -4.10 10.12
CA CYS A 101 2.12 -3.55 9.84
C CYS A 101 3.26 -4.47 10.30
N GLU A 102 3.13 -5.13 11.45
CA GLU A 102 4.09 -6.13 11.93
C GLU A 102 4.24 -7.30 10.93
N ARG A 103 3.15 -7.75 10.30
CA ARG A 103 3.22 -8.76 9.23
C ARG A 103 3.95 -8.25 7.99
N ILE A 104 3.67 -7.02 7.56
CA ILE A 104 4.41 -6.38 6.46
C ILE A 104 5.91 -6.36 6.78
N ASN A 105 6.27 -5.88 7.97
CA ASN A 105 7.66 -5.81 8.41
C ASN A 105 8.33 -7.18 8.38
N ASN A 106 7.68 -8.22 8.92
CA ASN A 106 8.19 -9.58 8.89
C ASN A 106 8.39 -10.10 7.45
N LYS A 107 7.45 -9.82 6.54
CA LYS A 107 7.59 -10.20 5.12
C LYS A 107 8.78 -9.51 4.46
N VAL A 108 9.01 -8.23 4.73
CA VAL A 108 10.14 -7.45 4.19
C VAL A 108 11.48 -7.93 4.76
N LEU A 109 11.53 -8.40 6.01
CA LEU A 109 12.75 -8.93 6.62
C LEU A 109 13.22 -10.25 5.98
N HIS A 110 12.28 -11.07 5.52
CA HIS A 110 12.54 -12.42 5.05
C HIS A 110 12.49 -12.58 3.53
N ASN A 111 12.22 -11.49 2.79
CA ASN A 111 12.30 -11.39 1.33
C ASN A 111 13.50 -10.53 0.91
#